data_AF-A0A068TZF3-F1
#
_entry.id   AF-A0A068TZF3-F1
#
_cell.length_a   1.000
_cell.length_b   1.000
_cell.length_c   1.000
_cell.angle_alpha   90.00
_cell.angle_beta   90.00
_cell.angle_gamma   90.00
#
_symmetry.space_group_name_H-M   'P 1'
#
loop_
_entity.id
_entity.type
_entity.pdbx_description
1 polymer ?
#
loop_
_entity_poly.entity_id
_entity_poly.type
_entity_poly.pdbx_seq_one_letter_code
_entity_poly.pdbx_strand_id
1 'polypeptide(L)'
;MALWISRRAFRSWNGAFSSALGFSSGLSCQRAVRQSVFSVELSALQKNELLIAACRGFSTSILTPGSCEDAFPSDLLSRKRVFPPERTVGLCQDLVIPVTNFSNEDKGLMVLAGDVFDVPIRKDIVHRVVRWQLAKRQQGTHSTKTISEVSGTGRKPWRQKGTGRARHGTLRGPQFRGGATMHGPKPRSHAIKLNKKVRRLGLKIALSARAAEGKASF
;
A
#
# COMPACT_ATOMS: atom_id res chain seq x y z
N MET A 1 27.78 -30.28 60.66
CA MET A 1 29.01 -29.66 61.19
C MET A 1 29.26 -28.37 60.42
N ALA A 2 29.22 -27.24 61.12
CA ALA A 2 29.46 -25.91 60.56
C ALA A 2 30.94 -25.52 60.74
N LEU A 3 31.54 -24.92 59.71
CA LEU A 3 32.81 -24.18 59.73
C LEU A 3 32.52 -22.87 58.96
N TRP A 4 32.26 -21.74 59.62
CA TRP A 4 33.18 -20.69 60.12
C TRP A 4 33.77 -19.77 59.02
N ILE A 5 33.79 -18.45 59.34
CA ILE A 5 34.62 -17.34 58.79
C ILE A 5 34.09 -16.71 57.47
N SER A 6 33.98 -15.39 57.22
CA SER A 6 34.30 -14.13 57.94
C SER A 6 33.75 -12.90 57.16
N ARG A 7 33.36 -11.86 57.92
CA ARG A 7 33.57 -10.39 57.78
C ARG A 7 33.68 -9.71 56.40
N ARG A 8 33.10 -8.49 56.33
CA ARG A 8 33.65 -7.19 55.83
C ARG A 8 32.55 -6.43 55.06
N ALA A 9 32.30 -5.12 55.18
CA ALA A 9 32.63 -4.08 56.14
C ALA A 9 31.63 -2.93 55.92
N PHE A 10 31.32 -2.22 56.99
CA PHE A 10 30.49 -1.03 57.04
C PHE A 10 31.35 0.18 56.64
N ARG A 11 30.83 1.11 55.83
CA ARG A 11 31.38 2.45 55.69
C ARG A 11 30.24 3.46 55.52
N SER A 12 30.08 4.27 56.55
CA SER A 12 29.35 5.55 56.54
C SER A 12 30.23 6.64 55.92
N TRP A 13 29.61 7.70 55.37
CA TRP A 13 30.00 9.10 55.64
C TRP A 13 28.95 10.08 55.05
N ASN A 14 28.47 11.02 55.87
CA ASN A 14 27.67 12.21 55.52
C ASN A 14 28.58 13.44 55.51
N GLY A 15 28.45 14.39 54.58
CA GLY A 15 28.96 15.74 54.80
C GLY A 15 29.18 16.61 53.56
N ALA A 16 28.48 17.75 53.54
CA ALA A 16 28.49 18.83 52.55
C ALA A 16 29.79 19.66 52.54
N PHE A 17 30.06 20.40 51.44
CA PHE A 17 30.30 21.86 51.42
C PHE A 17 30.60 22.43 50.01
N SER A 18 30.35 23.74 49.87
CA SER A 18 30.17 24.64 48.71
C SER A 18 31.29 24.88 47.68
N SER A 19 30.87 25.41 46.52
CA SER A 19 31.32 26.64 45.78
C SER A 19 31.33 26.39 44.26
N ALA A 20 30.52 27.04 43.42
CA ALA A 20 30.46 28.44 42.94
C ALA A 20 31.03 28.57 41.50
N LEU A 21 30.42 29.47 40.70
CA LEU A 21 30.69 29.84 39.29
C LEU A 21 30.01 28.89 38.26
N GLY A 22 29.09 29.27 37.38
CA GLY A 22 28.62 30.57 36.90
C GLY A 22 28.72 30.60 35.37
N PHE A 23 27.60 30.47 34.63
CA PHE A 23 27.32 31.09 33.32
C PHE A 23 26.07 30.47 32.66
N SER A 24 24.99 31.25 32.54
CA SER A 24 24.29 31.50 31.27
C SER A 24 23.02 32.31 31.53
N SER A 25 23.05 33.52 31.00
CA SER A 25 22.03 34.57 30.90
C SER A 25 20.58 34.11 30.74
N GLY A 26 19.71 34.70 31.55
CA GLY A 26 18.28 34.78 31.27
C GLY A 26 17.97 35.84 30.22
N LEU A 27 16.87 35.62 29.48
CA LEU A 27 16.14 36.68 28.80
C LEU A 27 14.69 36.61 29.27
N SER A 28 14.33 37.67 29.99
CA SER A 28 13.02 37.95 30.53
C SER A 28 12.08 38.47 29.46
N CYS A 29 10.83 38.08 29.65
CA CYS A 29 9.60 38.69 29.16
C CYS A 29 9.58 40.22 29.38
N GLN A 30 9.18 41.00 28.36
CA GLN A 30 8.23 42.13 28.50
C GLN A 30 7.72 42.67 27.13
N ARG A 31 6.45 42.35 26.86
CA ARG A 31 5.32 43.20 26.41
C ARG A 31 5.58 44.63 25.86
N ALA A 32 5.12 44.88 24.63
CA ALA A 32 4.46 46.11 24.11
C ALA A 32 3.87 45.78 22.72
N VAL A 33 2.55 45.62 22.50
CA VAL A 33 1.44 46.59 22.37
C VAL A 33 1.39 47.35 21.03
N ARG A 34 0.23 47.16 20.34
CA ARG A 34 -0.40 47.86 19.17
C ARG A 34 -0.26 47.18 17.81
N GLN A 35 -1.29 47.07 16.95
CA GLN A 35 -2.76 47.17 17.01
C GLN A 35 -3.26 46.87 15.58
N SER A 36 -4.38 46.14 15.42
CA SER A 36 -5.45 46.29 14.40
C SER A 36 -6.05 44.89 14.08
N VAL A 37 -7.22 44.47 14.62
CA VAL A 37 -8.61 44.87 14.25
C VAL A 37 -8.96 44.26 12.88
N PHE A 38 -10.01 43.46 12.60
CA PHE A 38 -11.23 42.98 13.29
C PHE A 38 -11.78 41.75 12.50
N SER A 39 -12.64 40.95 13.13
CA SER A 39 -13.44 39.86 12.53
C SER A 39 -14.83 40.35 12.07
N VAL A 40 -15.54 39.47 11.33
CA VAL A 40 -17.01 39.19 11.35
C VAL A 40 -17.82 39.51 10.07
N GLU A 41 -18.45 38.43 9.56
CA GLU A 41 -19.77 38.23 8.89
C GLU A 41 -20.35 39.02 7.68
N LEU A 42 -21.00 38.20 6.84
CA LEU A 42 -22.30 38.31 6.12
C LEU A 42 -22.78 39.63 5.46
N SER A 43 -23.10 39.43 4.17
CA SER A 43 -24.32 39.87 3.44
C SER A 43 -24.34 41.20 2.67
N ALA A 44 -24.73 41.02 1.38
CA ALA A 44 -25.57 41.84 0.51
C ALA A 44 -25.01 43.06 -0.25
N LEU A 45 -25.15 42.95 -1.60
CA LEU A 45 -25.22 43.98 -2.66
C LEU A 45 -23.92 44.77 -2.93
N GLN A 46 -23.42 44.93 -4.17
CA GLN A 46 -24.13 45.26 -5.39
C GLN A 46 -23.21 45.09 -6.63
N LYS A 47 -23.72 44.39 -7.66
CA LYS A 47 -23.43 44.53 -9.11
C LYS A 47 -22.09 44.00 -9.69
N ASN A 48 -22.28 42.99 -10.57
CA ASN A 48 -21.54 42.71 -11.82
C ASN A 48 -20.12 42.13 -11.64
N GLU A 49 -19.69 40.97 -12.16
CA GLU A 49 -20.13 40.14 -13.29
C GLU A 49 -19.91 38.63 -13.05
N LEU A 50 -20.93 37.86 -13.44
CA LEU A 50 -20.96 36.47 -13.94
C LEU A 50 -19.92 35.44 -13.45
N LEU A 51 -20.32 34.71 -12.41
CA LEU A 51 -19.84 33.39 -12.01
C LEU A 51 -20.28 32.30 -13.01
N ILE A 52 -19.34 31.50 -13.50
CA ILE A 52 -19.60 30.26 -14.25
C ILE A 52 -20.21 29.24 -13.28
N ALA A 53 -21.52 29.05 -13.41
CA ALA A 53 -22.28 28.02 -12.70
C ALA A 53 -22.02 26.64 -13.32
N ALA A 54 -21.89 25.65 -12.43
CA ALA A 54 -21.80 24.24 -12.79
C ALA A 54 -23.10 23.74 -13.41
N CYS A 55 -23.01 23.07 -14.56
CA CYS A 55 -24.06 22.19 -15.08
C CYS A 55 -23.44 20.86 -15.51
N ARG A 56 -23.72 19.81 -14.74
CA ARG A 56 -23.59 18.42 -15.21
C ARG A 56 -24.67 18.19 -16.25
N GLY A 57 -24.27 18.05 -17.51
CA GLY A 57 -25.16 17.63 -18.59
C GLY A 57 -24.62 16.34 -19.21
N PHE A 58 -25.18 15.20 -18.84
CA PHE A 58 -25.12 14.02 -19.69
C PHE A 58 -26.08 14.28 -20.85
N SER A 59 -25.56 14.57 -22.04
CA SER A 59 -26.36 14.64 -23.26
C SER A 59 -26.18 13.34 -24.04
N THR A 60 -27.13 12.43 -23.85
CA THR A 60 -27.36 11.28 -24.74
C THR A 60 -28.22 11.75 -25.91
N SER A 61 -27.62 11.96 -27.08
CA SER A 61 -28.37 12.08 -28.34
C SER A 61 -28.38 10.73 -29.05
N ILE A 62 -29.59 10.17 -29.14
CA ILE A 62 -29.98 8.99 -29.92
C ILE A 62 -29.69 9.27 -31.40
N LEU A 63 -29.05 8.34 -32.10
CA LEU A 63 -28.87 8.41 -33.56
C LEU A 63 -29.78 7.38 -34.25
N THR A 64 -30.63 7.87 -35.14
CA THR A 64 -31.47 7.13 -36.08
C THR A 64 -30.63 6.79 -37.32
N PRO A 65 -30.83 5.64 -38.00
CA PRO A 65 -29.91 5.14 -39.01
C PRO A 65 -30.19 5.75 -40.39
N GLY A 66 -29.11 6.07 -41.14
CA GLY A 66 -29.20 6.30 -42.58
C GLY A 66 -28.36 7.48 -43.09
N SER A 67 -27.07 7.26 -43.30
CA SER A 67 -26.30 7.64 -44.50
C SER A 67 -24.81 7.48 -44.21
N CYS A 68 -24.12 6.78 -45.10
CA CYS A 68 -22.68 6.55 -45.07
C CYS A 68 -21.93 7.88 -44.99
N GLU A 69 -21.08 8.01 -43.98
CA GLU A 69 -19.64 8.27 -44.07
C GLU A 69 -19.15 8.49 -42.63
N ASP A 70 -19.12 7.42 -41.83
CA ASP A 70 -18.53 7.43 -40.48
C ASP A 70 -17.00 7.41 -40.58
N ALA A 71 -16.42 8.48 -41.13
CA ALA A 71 -15.00 8.72 -41.02
C ALA A 71 -14.71 9.22 -39.60
N PHE A 72 -14.14 8.36 -38.77
CA PHE A 72 -13.57 8.75 -37.47
C PHE A 72 -12.72 10.03 -37.66
N PRO A 73 -12.92 11.08 -36.84
CA PRO A 73 -12.19 12.34 -37.00
C PRO A 73 -10.68 12.09 -36.87
N SER A 74 -9.96 12.26 -37.97
CA SER A 74 -8.53 12.00 -38.11
C SER A 74 -7.65 12.88 -37.21
N ASP A 75 -8.21 13.96 -36.68
CA ASP A 75 -7.53 14.92 -35.81
C ASP A 75 -7.32 14.42 -34.37
N LEU A 76 -8.01 13.36 -33.95
CA LEU A 76 -7.80 12.70 -32.65
C LEU A 76 -6.72 11.60 -32.70
N LEU A 77 -6.24 11.26 -33.89
CA LEU A 77 -5.05 10.41 -34.04
C LEU A 77 -3.82 11.25 -33.69
N SER A 78 -3.45 11.21 -32.40
CA SER A 78 -2.18 11.75 -31.91
C SER A 78 -1.04 11.36 -32.86
N ARG A 79 -0.53 12.34 -33.60
CA ARG A 79 0.60 12.25 -34.55
C ARG A 79 1.95 12.01 -33.87
N LYS A 80 1.95 11.54 -32.61
CA LYS A 80 3.15 10.94 -32.02
C LYS A 80 3.44 9.66 -32.79
N ARG A 81 4.26 9.79 -33.83
CA ARG A 81 5.13 8.70 -34.24
C ARG A 81 5.96 8.36 -33.02
N VAL A 82 5.55 7.33 -32.28
CA VAL A 82 6.45 6.64 -31.36
C VAL A 82 7.53 6.10 -32.28
N PHE A 83 8.63 6.82 -32.40
CA PHE A 83 9.83 6.27 -33.01
C PHE A 83 10.09 4.97 -32.27
N PRO A 84 10.03 3.80 -32.93
CA PRO A 84 10.59 2.62 -32.31
C PRO A 84 12.05 2.99 -32.01
N PRO A 85 12.57 2.75 -30.79
CA PRO A 85 14.02 2.81 -30.62
C PRO A 85 14.60 1.92 -31.72
N GLU A 86 15.60 2.41 -32.45
CA GLU A 86 16.24 1.63 -33.50
C GLU A 86 16.39 0.19 -33.02
N ARG A 87 15.71 -0.72 -33.72
CA ARG A 87 15.77 -2.13 -33.41
C ARG A 87 17.23 -2.48 -33.62
N THR A 88 17.99 -2.78 -32.57
CA THR A 88 19.24 -3.52 -32.73
C THR A 88 18.84 -4.83 -33.38
N VAL A 89 18.95 -4.87 -34.71
CA VAL A 89 18.55 -5.99 -35.55
C VAL A 89 19.42 -7.17 -35.12
N GLY A 90 18.82 -8.23 -34.54
CA GLY A 90 19.55 -9.47 -34.27
C GLY A 90 19.31 -10.20 -32.94
N LEU A 91 18.40 -9.77 -32.06
CA LEU A 91 18.13 -10.52 -30.81
C LEU A 91 16.77 -11.20 -30.72
N CYS A 92 15.76 -10.78 -31.48
CA CYS A 92 14.41 -11.37 -31.48
C CYS A 92 13.81 -11.34 -32.89
N GLN A 93 13.20 -12.43 -33.34
CA GLN A 93 12.58 -12.52 -34.68
C GLN A 93 11.12 -12.05 -34.64
N ASP A 94 10.70 -11.24 -35.62
CA ASP A 94 9.30 -10.86 -35.77
C ASP A 94 8.48 -12.10 -36.18
N LEU A 95 7.36 -12.35 -35.49
CA LEU A 95 6.51 -13.52 -35.71
C LEU A 95 5.29 -13.14 -36.55
N VAL A 96 4.85 -14.01 -37.46
CA VAL A 96 3.63 -13.80 -38.26
C VAL A 96 2.56 -14.77 -37.79
N ILE A 97 1.37 -14.28 -37.46
CA ILE A 97 0.25 -15.09 -36.95
C ILE A 97 -1.03 -14.77 -37.74
N PRO A 98 -1.86 -15.78 -38.07
CA PRO A 98 -3.19 -15.56 -38.65
C PRO A 98 -4.16 -14.96 -37.65
N VAL A 99 -4.95 -13.98 -38.12
CA VAL A 99 -5.99 -13.29 -37.33
C VAL A 99 -7.34 -13.82 -37.74
N THR A 100 -8.15 -14.20 -36.76
CA THR A 100 -9.50 -14.74 -36.99
C THR A 100 -10.56 -13.83 -36.38
N ASN A 101 -11.72 -13.77 -37.04
CA ASN A 101 -12.88 -13.10 -36.48
C ASN A 101 -13.58 -13.97 -35.43
N PHE A 102 -14.53 -13.37 -34.69
CA PHE A 102 -15.40 -14.11 -33.76
C PHE A 102 -16.15 -15.29 -34.43
N SER A 103 -16.47 -15.16 -35.72
CA SER A 103 -17.07 -16.23 -36.54
C SER A 103 -16.08 -17.30 -37.02
N ASN A 104 -14.81 -17.24 -36.57
CA ASN A 104 -13.70 -18.09 -37.01
C ASN A 104 -13.35 -17.97 -38.51
N GLU A 105 -13.67 -16.83 -39.13
CA GLU A 105 -13.21 -16.52 -40.48
C GLU A 105 -11.81 -15.93 -40.44
N ASP A 106 -10.92 -16.37 -41.35
CA ASP A 106 -9.58 -15.83 -41.49
C ASP A 106 -9.63 -14.41 -42.11
N LYS A 107 -9.05 -13.42 -41.42
CA LYS A 107 -8.99 -12.02 -41.89
C LYS A 107 -7.59 -11.58 -42.35
N GLY A 108 -6.63 -12.50 -42.37
CA GLY A 108 -5.29 -12.28 -42.88
C GLY A 108 -4.21 -12.54 -41.84
N LEU A 109 -3.02 -11.99 -42.10
CA LEU A 109 -1.82 -12.21 -41.28
C LEU A 109 -1.42 -10.91 -40.58
N MET A 110 -1.01 -11.01 -39.32
CA MET A 110 -0.46 -9.90 -38.55
C MET A 110 0.98 -10.18 -38.11
N VAL A 111 1.83 -9.16 -38.20
CA VAL A 111 3.21 -9.20 -37.73
C VAL A 111 3.26 -8.80 -36.25
N LEU A 112 3.83 -9.66 -35.42
CA LEU A 112 4.08 -9.46 -34.01
C LEU A 112 5.56 -9.11 -33.76
N ALA A 113 5.78 -8.17 -32.85
CA ALA A 113 7.12 -7.73 -32.50
C ALA A 113 7.90 -8.81 -31.73
N GLY A 114 9.07 -9.20 -32.24
CA GLY A 114 9.91 -10.21 -31.60
C GLY A 114 10.31 -9.87 -30.17
N ASP A 115 10.52 -8.59 -29.85
CA ASP A 115 10.96 -8.16 -28.52
C ASP A 115 9.95 -8.47 -27.37
N VAL A 116 8.68 -8.70 -27.73
CA VAL A 116 7.59 -9.05 -26.80
C VAL A 116 7.31 -10.54 -26.86
N PHE A 117 7.28 -11.13 -28.05
CA PHE A 117 6.80 -12.49 -28.27
C PHE A 117 7.92 -13.54 -28.38
N ASP A 118 9.18 -13.12 -28.49
CA ASP A 118 10.37 -13.98 -28.60
C ASP A 118 11.38 -13.66 -27.48
N VAL A 119 10.94 -13.84 -26.22
CA VAL A 119 11.76 -13.65 -25.02
C VAL A 119 12.06 -15.01 -24.39
N PRO A 120 13.30 -15.26 -23.90
CA PRO A 120 13.64 -16.53 -23.26
C PRO A 120 12.74 -16.84 -22.06
N ILE A 121 12.25 -18.08 -22.02
CA ILE A 121 11.29 -18.53 -21.01
C ILE A 121 11.97 -18.62 -19.64
N ARG A 122 11.59 -17.71 -18.73
CA ARG A 122 12.13 -17.61 -17.37
C ARG A 122 11.06 -17.83 -16.31
N LYS A 123 11.02 -19.06 -15.77
CA LYS A 123 10.02 -19.52 -14.79
C LYS A 123 10.07 -18.77 -13.46
N ASP A 124 11.27 -18.35 -13.04
CA ASP A 124 11.53 -17.59 -11.81
C ASP A 124 10.79 -16.24 -11.79
N ILE A 125 10.83 -15.51 -12.91
CA ILE A 125 10.20 -14.20 -13.04
C ILE A 125 8.68 -14.33 -13.05
N VAL A 126 8.15 -15.28 -13.82
CA VAL A 126 6.70 -15.54 -13.90
C VAL A 126 6.14 -15.89 -12.52
N HIS A 127 6.79 -16.82 -11.80
CA HIS A 127 6.39 -17.20 -10.45
C HIS A 127 6.39 -16.00 -9.48
N ARG A 128 7.40 -15.13 -9.55
CA ARG A 128 7.47 -13.93 -8.71
C ARG A 128 6.32 -12.95 -9.00
N VAL A 129 5.98 -12.76 -10.28
CA VAL A 129 4.87 -11.90 -10.69
C VAL A 129 3.52 -12.47 -10.22
N VAL A 130 3.31 -13.79 -10.35
CA VAL A 130 2.08 -14.45 -9.89
C VAL A 130 1.92 -14.34 -8.37
N ARG A 131 2.96 -14.65 -7.59
CA ARG A 131 2.94 -14.48 -6.12
C ARG A 131 2.62 -13.04 -5.73
N TRP A 132 3.22 -12.06 -6.43
CA TRP A 132 2.94 -10.65 -6.22
C TRP A 132 1.47 -10.30 -6.46
N GLN A 133 0.87 -10.77 -7.57
CA GLN A 133 -0.53 -10.53 -7.88
C GLN A 133 -1.45 -11.14 -6.81
N LEU A 134 -1.22 -12.40 -6.43
CA LEU A 134 -2.02 -13.10 -5.44
C LEU A 134 -1.94 -12.43 -4.07
N ALA A 135 -0.73 -12.09 -3.61
CA ALA A 135 -0.54 -11.42 -2.32
C ALA A 135 -1.18 -10.02 -2.30
N LYS A 136 -1.14 -9.28 -3.41
CA LYS A 136 -1.76 -7.94 -3.51
C LYS A 136 -3.29 -7.98 -3.50
N ARG A 137 -3.91 -9.07 -3.99
CA ARG A 137 -5.37 -9.25 -3.98
C ARG A 137 -5.93 -9.58 -2.59
N GLN A 138 -5.09 -10.04 -1.66
CA GLN A 138 -5.53 -10.41 -0.31
C GLN A 138 -5.87 -9.17 0.53
N GLN A 139 -7.06 -9.18 1.15
CA GLN A 139 -7.54 -8.08 1.98
C GLN A 139 -6.94 -8.09 3.41
N GLY A 140 -6.71 -9.28 3.97
CA GLY A 140 -6.09 -9.43 5.31
C GLY A 140 -6.98 -8.96 6.47
N THR A 141 -8.29 -9.19 6.41
CA THR A 141 -9.28 -8.78 7.44
C THR A 141 -9.39 -9.72 8.64
N HIS A 142 -8.51 -10.72 8.74
CA HIS A 142 -8.48 -11.60 9.90
C HIS A 142 -8.10 -10.82 11.15
N SER A 143 -8.87 -10.99 12.22
CA SER A 143 -8.60 -10.34 13.50
C SER A 143 -9.00 -11.26 14.63
N THR A 144 -8.11 -11.37 15.62
CA THR A 144 -8.37 -12.02 16.90
C THR A 144 -8.31 -11.00 18.02
N LYS A 145 -8.98 -11.30 19.13
CA LYS A 145 -8.99 -10.43 20.31
C LYS A 145 -7.75 -10.70 21.16
N THR A 146 -6.98 -9.64 21.38
CA THR A 146 -5.90 -9.58 22.36
C THR A 146 -6.47 -9.43 23.77
N ILE A 147 -5.64 -9.61 24.79
CA ILE A 147 -6.06 -9.57 26.20
C ILE A 147 -6.77 -8.26 26.60
N SER A 148 -6.39 -7.14 25.98
CA SER A 148 -7.01 -5.83 26.20
C SER A 148 -8.38 -5.69 25.54
N GLU A 149 -8.62 -6.38 24.43
CA GLU A 149 -9.87 -6.30 23.64
C GLU A 149 -10.92 -7.32 24.08
N VAL A 150 -10.52 -8.38 24.80
CA VAL A 150 -11.45 -9.34 25.39
C VAL A 150 -12.24 -8.66 26.51
N SER A 151 -13.56 -8.78 26.45
CA SER A 151 -14.47 -8.26 27.48
C SER A 151 -14.29 -9.04 28.79
N GLY A 152 -14.23 -8.31 29.90
CA GLY A 152 -14.10 -8.89 31.23
C GLY A 152 -13.41 -7.95 32.21
N THR A 153 -13.42 -8.32 33.49
CA THR A 153 -12.86 -7.46 34.54
C THR A 153 -11.32 -7.43 34.49
N GLY A 154 -10.75 -6.25 34.68
CA GLY A 154 -9.33 -6.05 34.97
C GLY A 154 -8.96 -6.32 36.43
N ARG A 155 -9.96 -6.57 37.29
CA ARG A 155 -9.76 -6.83 38.72
C ARG A 155 -9.05 -8.17 38.92
N LYS A 156 -8.07 -8.17 39.83
CA LYS A 156 -7.38 -9.40 40.25
C LYS A 156 -8.38 -10.41 40.84
N PRO A 157 -8.43 -11.66 40.35
CA PRO A 157 -9.48 -12.61 40.74
C PRO A 157 -9.42 -13.03 42.21
N TRP A 158 -8.21 -13.20 42.76
CA TRP A 158 -8.00 -13.52 44.18
C TRP A 158 -6.69 -12.91 44.70
N ARG A 159 -6.52 -12.93 46.02
CA ARG A 159 -5.32 -12.41 46.70
C ARG A 159 -4.07 -13.17 46.23
N GLN A 160 -2.92 -12.50 46.29
CA GLN A 160 -1.65 -13.06 45.79
C GLN A 160 -1.20 -14.33 46.54
N LYS A 161 -1.64 -14.50 47.79
CA LYS A 161 -1.33 -15.63 48.69
C LYS A 161 -2.57 -15.98 49.52
N GLY A 162 -2.58 -17.18 50.12
CA GLY A 162 -3.61 -17.66 51.05
C GLY A 162 -4.73 -18.50 50.41
N THR A 163 -4.87 -18.51 49.08
CA THR A 163 -5.96 -19.24 48.40
C THR A 163 -5.60 -20.67 48.00
N GLY A 164 -4.32 -21.08 48.05
CA GLY A 164 -3.86 -22.41 47.59
C GLY A 164 -3.91 -22.65 46.07
N ARG A 165 -4.48 -21.72 45.30
CA ARG A 165 -4.59 -21.77 43.83
C ARG A 165 -3.36 -21.16 43.14
N ALA A 166 -3.22 -21.45 41.83
CA ALA A 166 -2.25 -20.78 40.97
C ALA A 166 -2.41 -19.24 41.01
N ARG A 167 -1.32 -18.51 40.80
CA ARG A 167 -1.33 -17.04 40.82
C ARG A 167 -1.80 -16.50 39.49
N HIS A 168 -2.82 -15.65 39.51
CA HIS A 168 -3.29 -14.98 38.30
C HIS A 168 -3.47 -13.47 38.49
N GLY A 169 -3.25 -12.73 37.41
CA GLY A 169 -3.50 -11.29 37.32
C GLY A 169 -4.89 -10.96 36.80
N THR A 170 -5.38 -11.71 35.82
CA THR A 170 -6.70 -11.55 35.18
C THR A 170 -7.22 -12.90 34.70
N LEU A 171 -8.54 -13.03 34.54
CA LEU A 171 -9.19 -14.21 33.95
C LEU A 171 -9.23 -14.19 32.42
N ARG A 172 -8.86 -13.07 31.79
CA ARG A 172 -8.83 -12.92 30.32
C ARG A 172 -7.57 -13.51 29.66
N GLY A 173 -6.69 -14.12 30.46
CA GLY A 173 -5.46 -14.73 29.97
C GLY A 173 -5.73 -15.93 29.05
N PRO A 174 -4.78 -16.27 28.16
CA PRO A 174 -4.96 -17.31 27.15
C PRO A 174 -5.16 -18.72 27.70
N GLN A 175 -4.66 -18.99 28.91
CA GLN A 175 -4.83 -20.29 29.56
C GLN A 175 -6.28 -20.54 30.03
N PHE A 176 -7.10 -19.48 30.12
CA PHE A 176 -8.48 -19.58 30.57
C PHE A 176 -9.43 -19.79 29.39
N ARG A 177 -10.54 -20.49 29.65
CA ARG A 177 -11.64 -20.62 28.69
C ARG A 177 -12.25 -19.25 28.41
N GLY A 178 -12.44 -18.91 27.13
CA GLY A 178 -12.91 -17.59 26.71
C GLY A 178 -11.87 -16.46 26.85
N GLY A 179 -10.62 -16.80 27.15
CA GLY A 179 -9.49 -15.86 27.19
C GLY A 179 -9.01 -15.42 25.81
N ALA A 180 -8.05 -14.50 25.80
CA ALA A 180 -7.48 -13.95 24.57
C ALA A 180 -6.57 -14.94 23.81
N THR A 181 -6.42 -14.71 22.51
CA THR A 181 -5.42 -15.42 21.69
C THR A 181 -4.08 -14.70 21.77
N MET A 182 -2.99 -15.38 22.17
CA MET A 182 -1.67 -14.73 22.32
C MET A 182 -1.05 -14.35 20.98
N HIS A 183 -0.88 -15.33 20.08
CA HIS A 183 -0.26 -15.13 18.76
C HIS A 183 -1.32 -15.30 17.67
N GLY A 184 -2.44 -14.61 17.86
CA GLY A 184 -3.52 -14.60 16.89
C GLY A 184 -3.24 -13.60 15.76
N PRO A 185 -3.84 -13.80 14.58
CA PRO A 185 -3.64 -12.92 13.45
C PRO A 185 -4.35 -11.57 13.70
N LYS A 186 -3.73 -10.49 13.22
CA LYS A 186 -4.23 -9.12 13.26
C LYS A 186 -4.35 -8.54 11.86
N PRO A 187 -5.30 -7.63 11.60
CA PRO A 187 -5.50 -7.08 10.28
C PRO A 187 -4.21 -6.44 9.75
N ARG A 188 -3.77 -6.89 8.59
CA ARG A 188 -2.52 -6.42 7.97
C ARG A 188 -2.58 -6.54 6.46
N SER A 189 -1.78 -5.72 5.78
CA SER A 189 -1.60 -5.89 4.34
C SER A 189 -0.62 -7.03 4.05
N HIS A 190 -0.95 -7.84 3.05
CA HIS A 190 -0.06 -8.86 2.49
C HIS A 190 0.67 -8.37 1.22
N ALA A 191 0.44 -7.12 0.82
CA ALA A 191 0.96 -6.60 -0.44
C ALA A 191 2.50 -6.53 -0.44
N ILE A 192 3.11 -7.20 -1.41
CA ILE A 192 4.55 -7.12 -1.68
C ILE A 192 4.77 -6.12 -2.82
N LYS A 193 5.89 -5.39 -2.83
CA LYS A 193 6.24 -4.49 -3.94
C LYS A 193 7.14 -5.20 -4.94
N LEU A 194 6.87 -4.99 -6.24
CA LEU A 194 7.69 -5.52 -7.33
C LEU A 194 8.07 -4.42 -8.34
N ASN A 195 9.31 -4.46 -8.81
CA ASN A 195 9.85 -3.49 -9.77
C ASN A 195 9.02 -3.44 -11.05
N LYS A 196 8.79 -2.23 -11.58
CA LYS A 196 7.99 -2.03 -12.81
C LYS A 196 8.56 -2.80 -14.01
N LYS A 197 9.89 -2.80 -14.16
CA LYS A 197 10.59 -3.53 -15.24
C LYS A 197 10.37 -5.05 -15.15
N VAL A 198 10.42 -5.62 -13.94
CA VAL A 198 10.18 -7.06 -13.71
C VAL A 198 8.74 -7.45 -14.03
N ARG A 199 7.76 -6.60 -13.71
CA ARG A 199 6.35 -6.83 -14.08
C ARG A 199 6.14 -6.85 -15.59
N ARG A 200 6.73 -5.90 -16.31
CA ARG A 200 6.68 -5.85 -17.79
C ARG A 200 7.36 -7.08 -18.40
N LEU A 201 8.53 -7.44 -17.88
CA LEU A 201 9.28 -8.61 -18.34
C LEU A 201 8.49 -9.91 -18.12
N GLY A 202 7.85 -10.09 -16.96
CA GLY A 202 7.01 -11.26 -16.71
C GLY A 202 5.81 -11.38 -17.66
N LEU A 203 5.21 -10.25 -18.07
CA LEU A 203 4.17 -10.25 -19.10
C LEU A 203 4.71 -10.64 -20.48
N LYS A 204 5.86 -10.09 -20.88
CA LYS A 204 6.53 -10.49 -22.14
C LYS A 204 6.76 -12.01 -22.17
N ILE A 205 7.39 -12.56 -21.14
CA ILE A 205 7.66 -14.01 -21.03
C ILE A 205 6.36 -14.84 -21.11
N ALA A 206 5.28 -14.38 -20.48
CA ALA A 206 4.00 -15.09 -20.52
C ALA A 206 3.37 -15.08 -21.93
N LEU A 207 3.46 -13.95 -22.65
CA LEU A 207 3.01 -13.85 -24.03
C LEU A 207 3.87 -14.69 -24.97
N SER A 208 5.20 -14.66 -24.81
CA SER A 208 6.12 -15.51 -25.58
C SER A 208 5.80 -17.00 -25.41
N ALA A 209 5.56 -17.44 -24.17
CA ALA A 209 5.18 -18.83 -23.91
C ALA A 209 3.85 -19.21 -24.58
N ARG A 210 2.85 -18.31 -24.58
CA ARG A 210 1.56 -18.55 -25.25
C ARG A 210 1.66 -18.57 -26.77
N ALA A 211 2.49 -17.71 -27.35
CA ALA A 211 2.78 -17.69 -28.77
C ALA A 211 3.53 -18.96 -29.21
N ALA A 212 4.53 -19.40 -28.44
CA ALA A 212 5.27 -20.63 -28.71
C ALA A 212 4.38 -21.90 -28.64
N GLU A 213 3.35 -21.89 -27.81
CA GLU A 213 2.34 -22.97 -27.75
C GLU A 213 1.30 -22.91 -28.89
N GLY A 214 1.28 -21.86 -29.72
CA GLY A 214 0.26 -21.67 -30.76
C GLY A 214 -1.14 -21.37 -30.21
N LYS A 215 -1.27 -21.05 -28.92
CA LYS A 215 -2.56 -20.76 -28.25
C LYS A 215 -2.87 -19.27 -28.16
N ALA A 216 -2.10 -18.45 -28.87
CA ALA A 216 -2.34 -17.03 -29.01
C ALA A 216 -3.17 -16.79 -30.29
N SER A 217 -4.50 -16.83 -30.15
CA SER A 217 -5.43 -16.41 -31.19
C SER A 217 -5.74 -14.92 -31.04
N PHE A 218 -5.68 -14.16 -32.13
CA PHE A 218 -5.96 -12.73 -32.18
C PHE A 218 -7.13 -12.45 -33.10
#